data_AF-A0A840B2H5-F1
#
_entry.id   AF-A0A840B2H5-F1
#
_cell.length_a   1.000
_cell.length_b   1.000
_cell.length_c   1.000
_cell.angle_alpha   90.00
_cell.angle_beta   90.00
_cell.angle_gamma   90.00
#
_symmetry.space_group_name_H-M   'P 1'
#
loop_
_entity.id
_entity.type
_entity.pdbx_description
1 polymer ?
#
loop_
_entity_poly.entity_id
_entity_poly.type
_entity_poly.pdbx_seq_one_letter_code
_entity_poly.pdbx_strand_id
1 'polypeptide(L)'
;MTDEDLVLYGSIAARVATGESYYDAAAKELRAGVYPLKPFVTFRLPTLAYVNAYLGKTASFGLLSLILSAALWAFWKRLDGAFLNPHRRVSAILLIISGALIVFEPKYAALHELWAGLLIALAVALRGSSRWYLTIITSCAALMIRELALPFIMLMAAFSLFERQWRDLTAWVIVLILFAIVMLAHAHNVAVVVKPDDLSSPGWVEVGGWHRFLAAMRLTSALRVFPEWLGNAGVILAFFGWMSWRSVTGLLGTLLLIGYAIIFMILGRPENFYWGLLVAPVLLVGWVFLPQAMRDLGEILLPRKAN
;
A
#
# COMPACT_ATOMS: atom_id res chain seq x y z
N MET A 1 -1.10 -15.37 3.49
CA MET A 1 -0.87 -14.83 4.82
C MET A 1 -0.97 -16.00 5.75
N THR A 2 0.16 -16.48 6.23
CA THR A 2 0.18 -17.48 7.29
C THR A 2 -0.01 -16.73 8.60
N ASP A 3 -0.77 -17.29 9.54
CA ASP A 3 -0.84 -16.75 10.90
C ASP A 3 0.57 -16.69 11.54
N GLU A 4 1.53 -17.45 11.01
CA GLU A 4 2.96 -17.47 11.37
C GLU A 4 3.65 -16.11 11.19
N ASP A 5 3.39 -15.38 10.09
CA ASP A 5 3.99 -14.04 9.87
C ASP A 5 3.54 -13.05 10.97
N LEU A 6 2.27 -13.11 11.37
CA LEU A 6 1.72 -12.24 12.42
C LEU A 6 2.31 -12.59 13.79
N VAL A 7 2.50 -13.88 14.07
CA VAL A 7 3.17 -14.37 15.29
C VAL A 7 4.63 -13.92 15.32
N LEU A 8 5.34 -14.03 14.19
CA LEU A 8 6.73 -13.59 14.04
C LEU A 8 6.86 -12.10 14.37
N TYR A 9 6.10 -11.23 13.69
CA TYR A 9 6.19 -9.78 13.92
C TYR A 9 5.75 -9.37 15.33
N GLY A 10 4.74 -10.04 15.88
CA GLY A 10 4.30 -9.83 17.25
C GLY A 10 5.36 -10.19 18.28
N SER A 11 6.08 -11.29 18.07
CA SER A 11 7.15 -11.78 18.96
C SER A 11 8.37 -10.86 18.93
N ILE A 12 8.75 -10.37 17.75
CA ILE A 12 9.81 -9.37 17.61
C ILE A 12 9.45 -8.08 18.37
N ALA A 13 8.24 -7.55 18.18
CA ALA A 13 7.80 -6.34 18.89
C ALA A 13 7.76 -6.54 20.41
N ALA A 14 7.34 -7.71 20.89
CA ALA A 14 7.32 -8.04 22.32
C ALA A 14 8.74 -8.04 22.93
N ARG A 15 9.72 -8.60 22.24
CA ARG A 15 11.14 -8.56 22.65
C ARG A 15 11.69 -7.14 22.68
N VAL A 16 11.41 -6.35 21.64
CA VAL A 16 11.81 -4.94 21.59
C VAL A 16 11.20 -4.14 22.74
N ALA A 17 9.95 -4.42 23.12
CA ALA A 17 9.29 -3.78 24.26
C ALA A 17 9.99 -4.07 25.60
N THR A 18 10.69 -5.21 25.71
CA THR A 18 11.50 -5.56 26.90
C THR A 18 12.91 -4.96 26.88
N GLY A 19 13.26 -4.17 25.86
CA GLY A 19 14.55 -3.49 25.72
C GLY A 19 15.57 -4.20 24.83
N GLU A 20 15.20 -5.30 24.17
CA GLU A 20 16.09 -5.97 23.21
C GLU A 20 16.26 -5.14 21.93
N SER A 21 17.47 -5.16 21.35
CA SER A 21 17.72 -4.55 20.04
C SER A 21 16.85 -5.20 18.96
N TYR A 22 16.28 -4.40 18.06
CA TYR A 22 15.45 -4.91 16.96
C TYR A 22 16.13 -6.01 16.15
N TYR A 23 17.41 -5.80 15.80
CA TYR A 23 18.15 -6.71 14.93
C TYR A 23 18.43 -8.05 15.61
N ASP A 24 18.75 -8.04 16.91
CA ASP A 24 18.95 -9.25 17.69
C ASP A 24 17.64 -10.03 17.87
N ALA A 25 16.56 -9.33 18.22
CA ALA A 25 15.23 -9.91 18.36
C ALA A 25 14.76 -10.54 17.04
N ALA A 26 14.87 -9.80 15.93
CA ALA A 26 14.50 -10.29 14.60
C ALA A 26 15.34 -11.50 14.19
N ALA A 27 16.66 -11.46 14.38
CA ALA A 27 17.53 -12.56 13.98
C ALA A 27 17.27 -13.84 14.79
N LYS A 28 16.91 -13.73 16.08
CA LYS A 28 16.52 -14.88 16.91
C LYS A 28 15.20 -15.50 16.45
N GLU A 29 14.17 -14.68 16.25
CA GLU A 29 12.84 -15.14 15.85
C GLU A 29 12.83 -15.71 14.43
N LEU A 30 13.57 -15.09 13.49
CA LEU A 30 13.71 -15.60 12.13
C LEU A 30 14.38 -16.97 12.12
N ARG A 31 15.46 -17.18 12.89
CA ARG A 31 16.11 -18.48 13.01
C ARG A 31 15.20 -19.53 13.65
N ALA A 32 14.50 -19.16 14.72
CA ALA A 32 13.57 -20.05 15.41
C ALA A 32 12.42 -20.50 14.48
N GLY A 33 11.94 -19.60 13.61
CA GLY A 33 10.92 -19.88 12.60
C GLY A 33 11.46 -20.46 11.28
N VAL A 34 12.76 -20.75 11.16
CA VAL A 34 13.39 -21.28 9.94
C VAL A 34 13.18 -20.36 8.73
N TYR A 35 13.11 -19.04 8.97
CA TYR A 35 13.01 -18.04 7.92
C TYR A 35 14.39 -17.69 7.35
N PRO A 36 14.48 -17.21 6.10
CA PRO A 36 15.71 -16.66 5.54
C PRO A 36 16.18 -15.37 6.22
N LEU A 37 17.48 -15.26 6.50
CA LEU A 37 18.12 -14.05 7.02
C LEU A 37 18.98 -13.32 5.96
N LYS A 38 19.14 -13.90 4.77
CA LYS A 38 19.87 -13.31 3.64
C LYS A 38 18.98 -13.17 2.41
N PRO A 39 19.08 -12.10 1.61
CA PRO A 39 19.85 -10.87 1.87
C PRO A 39 19.15 -9.96 2.90
N PHE A 40 19.73 -8.81 3.23
CA PHE A 40 19.26 -7.97 4.34
C PHE A 40 17.78 -7.57 4.26
N VAL A 41 17.18 -7.53 3.06
CA VAL A 41 15.75 -7.23 2.85
C VAL A 41 14.78 -8.32 3.34
N THR A 42 15.29 -9.46 3.83
CA THR A 42 14.46 -10.43 4.55
C THR A 42 14.10 -9.95 5.95
N PHE A 43 14.86 -9.01 6.51
CA PHE A 43 14.49 -8.26 7.69
C PHE A 43 13.53 -7.14 7.29
N ARG A 44 12.45 -6.97 8.05
CA ARG A 44 11.56 -5.81 7.87
C ARG A 44 12.21 -4.56 8.43
N LEU A 45 11.68 -3.39 8.06
CA LEU A 45 12.14 -2.15 8.66
C LEU A 45 11.76 -2.10 10.15
N PRO A 46 12.65 -1.60 11.04
CA PRO A 46 12.42 -1.61 12.47
C PRO A 46 11.22 -0.78 12.94
N THR A 47 10.82 0.22 12.15
CA THR A 47 9.87 1.27 12.54
C THR A 47 8.57 0.71 13.12
N LEU A 48 7.94 -0.27 12.46
CA LEU A 48 6.67 -0.81 12.95
C LEU A 48 6.85 -1.66 14.21
N ALA A 49 7.97 -2.38 14.36
CA ALA A 49 8.25 -3.13 15.57
C ALA A 49 8.39 -2.19 16.78
N TYR A 50 9.08 -1.05 16.62
CA TYR A 50 9.15 -0.02 17.66
C TYR A 50 7.78 0.62 17.95
N VAL A 51 7.01 0.98 16.92
CA VAL A 51 5.64 1.51 17.11
C VAL A 51 4.80 0.54 17.94
N ASN A 52 4.80 -0.75 17.58
CA ASN A 52 4.06 -1.78 18.30
C ASN A 52 4.61 -2.05 19.70
N ALA A 53 5.93 -1.98 19.90
CA ALA A 53 6.56 -2.14 21.20
C ALA A 53 6.18 -1.02 22.18
N TYR A 54 6.14 0.24 21.71
CA TYR A 54 5.81 1.40 22.55
C TYR A 54 4.32 1.57 22.79
N LEU A 55 3.49 1.37 21.76
CA LEU A 55 2.04 1.58 21.88
C LEU A 55 1.33 0.36 22.47
N GLY A 56 1.85 -0.84 22.22
CA GLY A 56 1.12 -2.08 22.45
C GLY A 56 -0.03 -2.29 21.46
N LYS A 57 -0.61 -3.49 21.48
CA LYS A 57 -1.57 -3.96 20.46
C LYS A 57 -2.80 -3.05 20.32
N THR A 58 -3.40 -2.65 21.45
CA THR A 58 -4.64 -1.86 21.46
C THR A 58 -4.45 -0.46 20.91
N ALA A 59 -3.40 0.25 21.33
CA ALA A 59 -3.15 1.60 20.85
C ALA A 59 -2.63 1.60 19.39
N SER A 60 -1.87 0.58 18.97
CA SER A 60 -1.53 0.39 17.56
C SER A 60 -2.77 0.21 16.68
N PHE A 61 -3.74 -0.61 17.12
CA PHE A 61 -5.02 -0.75 16.42
C PHE A 61 -5.82 0.56 16.38
N GLY A 62 -5.86 1.30 17.49
CA GLY A 62 -6.48 2.62 17.55
C GLY A 62 -5.84 3.63 16.58
N LEU A 63 -4.51 3.65 16.50
CA LEU A 63 -3.76 4.49 15.57
C LEU A 63 -4.04 4.10 14.12
N LEU A 64 -4.05 2.81 13.80
CA LEU A 64 -4.39 2.33 12.46
C LEU A 64 -5.82 2.73 12.06
N SER A 65 -6.77 2.63 12.99
CA SER A 65 -8.16 3.07 12.81
C SER A 65 -8.27 4.58 12.60
N LEU A 66 -7.41 5.37 13.26
CA LEU A 66 -7.31 6.81 13.07
C LEU A 66 -6.76 7.16 11.68
N ILE A 67 -5.74 6.44 11.21
CA ILE A 67 -5.19 6.62 9.84
C ILE A 67 -6.26 6.30 8.80
N LEU A 68 -7.01 5.20 8.97
CA LEU A 68 -8.14 4.87 8.10
C LEU A 68 -9.17 6.01 8.11
N SER A 69 -9.59 6.48 9.28
CA SER A 69 -10.55 7.57 9.42
C SER A 69 -10.08 8.86 8.74
N ALA A 70 -8.79 9.19 8.87
CA ALA A 70 -8.18 10.32 8.18
C ALA A 70 -8.19 10.13 6.65
N ALA A 71 -7.90 8.91 6.15
CA ALA A 71 -7.95 8.59 4.74
C ALA A 71 -9.38 8.74 4.19
N LEU A 72 -10.39 8.23 4.90
CA LEU A 72 -11.79 8.38 4.53
C LEU A 72 -12.20 9.86 4.48
N TRP A 73 -11.83 10.65 5.49
CA TRP A 73 -12.13 12.08 5.50
C TRP A 73 -11.41 12.85 4.38
N ALA A 74 -10.13 12.54 4.12
CA ALA A 74 -9.37 13.15 3.05
C ALA A 74 -9.97 12.81 1.67
N PHE A 75 -10.36 11.55 1.43
CA PHE A 75 -11.06 11.17 0.21
C PHE A 75 -12.43 11.82 0.08
N TRP A 76 -13.18 11.92 1.19
CA TRP A 76 -14.44 12.64 1.21
C TRP A 76 -14.25 14.07 0.70
N LYS A 77 -13.25 14.80 1.23
CA LYS A 77 -12.91 16.15 0.77
C LYS A 77 -12.39 16.18 -0.66
N ARG A 78 -11.58 15.19 -1.08
CA ARG A 78 -11.04 15.13 -2.44
C ARG A 78 -12.12 14.94 -3.51
N LEU A 79 -13.18 14.22 -3.17
CA LEU A 79 -14.31 13.95 -4.05
C LEU A 79 -15.42 15.01 -3.96
N ASP A 80 -15.18 16.10 -3.24
CA ASP A 80 -16.11 17.22 -3.18
C ASP A 80 -16.25 17.88 -4.56
N GLY A 81 -17.48 18.03 -5.04
CA GLY A 81 -17.76 18.53 -6.40
C GLY A 81 -17.35 17.58 -7.54
N ALA A 82 -16.75 16.42 -7.27
CA ALA A 82 -16.33 15.47 -8.32
C ALA A 82 -17.51 14.75 -8.99
N PHE A 83 -18.69 14.77 -8.36
CA PHE A 83 -19.88 14.10 -8.85
C PHE A 83 -21.11 15.00 -8.73
N LEU A 84 -22.00 14.93 -9.72
CA LEU A 84 -23.33 15.56 -9.65
C LEU A 84 -24.22 14.91 -8.58
N ASN A 85 -24.11 13.60 -8.40
CA ASN A 85 -24.86 12.86 -7.38
C ASN A 85 -24.02 12.74 -6.08
N PRO A 86 -24.47 13.33 -4.95
CA PRO A 86 -23.74 13.27 -3.69
C PRO A 86 -23.60 11.85 -3.12
N HIS A 87 -24.50 10.93 -3.44
CA HIS A 87 -24.42 9.53 -2.99
C HIS A 87 -23.18 8.80 -3.51
N ARG A 88 -22.61 9.24 -4.64
CA ARG A 88 -21.35 8.66 -5.18
C ARG A 88 -20.16 8.87 -4.25
N ARG A 89 -20.15 9.95 -3.45
CA ARG A 89 -19.11 10.15 -2.42
C ARG A 89 -19.24 9.13 -1.30
N VAL A 90 -20.47 8.84 -0.86
CA VAL A 90 -20.72 7.79 0.15
C VAL A 90 -20.28 6.43 -0.39
N SER A 91 -20.61 6.10 -1.66
CA SER A 91 -20.13 4.89 -2.31
C SER A 91 -18.60 4.81 -2.31
N ALA A 92 -17.89 5.90 -2.59
CA ALA A 92 -16.42 5.92 -2.54
C ALA A 92 -15.87 5.56 -1.16
N ILE A 93 -16.45 6.13 -0.10
CA ILE A 93 -16.05 5.83 1.29
C ILE A 93 -16.29 4.35 1.61
N LEU A 94 -17.45 3.81 1.24
CA LEU A 94 -17.75 2.38 1.43
C LEU A 94 -16.79 1.49 0.64
N LEU A 95 -16.35 1.91 -0.54
CA LEU A 95 -15.38 1.15 -1.36
C LEU A 95 -13.97 1.19 -0.78
N ILE A 96 -13.54 2.29 -0.17
CA ILE A 96 -12.26 2.33 0.58
C ILE A 96 -12.31 1.37 1.77
N ILE A 97 -13.40 1.42 2.54
CA ILE A 97 -13.63 0.48 3.66
C ILE A 97 -13.60 -0.97 3.14
N SER A 98 -14.23 -1.24 2.00
CA SER A 98 -14.23 -2.56 1.36
C SER A 98 -12.83 -3.00 0.92
N GLY A 99 -11.97 -2.07 0.50
CA GLY A 99 -10.56 -2.33 0.18
C GLY A 99 -9.66 -2.48 1.41
N ALA A 100 -10.16 -2.15 2.60
CA ALA A 100 -9.42 -2.11 3.86
C ALA A 100 -10.07 -2.91 4.99
N LEU A 101 -10.98 -3.85 4.69
CA LEU A 101 -11.75 -4.58 5.71
C LEU A 101 -10.88 -5.27 6.77
N ILE A 102 -9.69 -5.71 6.39
CA ILE A 102 -8.73 -6.38 7.27
C ILE A 102 -8.28 -5.47 8.44
N VAL A 103 -8.38 -4.14 8.30
CA VAL A 103 -8.08 -3.18 9.37
C VAL A 103 -8.88 -3.45 10.64
N PHE A 104 -10.11 -3.96 10.53
CA PHE A 104 -10.99 -4.16 11.68
C PHE A 104 -10.66 -5.41 12.51
N GLU A 105 -9.68 -6.22 12.10
CA GLU A 105 -9.19 -7.35 12.89
C GLU A 105 -7.88 -6.96 13.61
N PRO A 106 -7.86 -6.81 14.96
CA PRO A 106 -6.70 -6.28 15.68
C PRO A 106 -5.39 -7.04 15.46
N LYS A 107 -5.46 -8.33 15.14
CA LYS A 107 -4.28 -9.17 14.88
C LYS A 107 -3.44 -8.67 13.68
N TYR A 108 -4.04 -7.96 12.72
CA TYR A 108 -3.33 -7.44 11.56
C TYR A 108 -2.61 -6.11 11.81
N ALA A 109 -2.70 -5.54 13.01
CA ALA A 109 -1.90 -4.36 13.37
C ALA A 109 -0.39 -4.63 13.32
N ALA A 110 0.06 -5.89 13.30
CA ALA A 110 1.46 -6.25 13.09
C ALA A 110 1.88 -6.27 11.60
N LEU A 111 0.95 -6.12 10.66
CA LEU A 111 1.20 -6.31 9.23
C LEU A 111 1.61 -5.00 8.55
N HIS A 112 2.86 -4.92 8.10
CA HIS A 112 3.48 -3.72 7.55
C HIS A 112 2.75 -3.16 6.31
N GLU A 113 2.30 -4.04 5.42
CA GLU A 113 1.58 -3.68 4.20
C GLU A 113 0.27 -2.96 4.48
N LEU A 114 -0.40 -3.29 5.59
CA LEU A 114 -1.66 -2.67 5.98
C LEU A 114 -1.46 -1.20 6.37
N TRP A 115 -0.46 -0.93 7.20
CA TRP A 115 -0.07 0.43 7.58
C TRP A 115 0.35 1.25 6.36
N ALA A 116 1.27 0.71 5.56
CA ALA A 116 1.76 1.39 4.38
C ALA A 116 0.63 1.64 3.37
N GLY A 117 -0.27 0.69 3.15
CA GLY A 117 -1.41 0.84 2.25
C GLY A 117 -2.39 1.93 2.66
N LEU A 118 -2.72 2.02 3.95
CA LEU A 118 -3.59 3.10 4.46
C LEU A 118 -2.90 4.47 4.37
N LEU A 119 -1.60 4.53 4.65
CA LEU A 119 -0.82 5.76 4.51
C LEU A 119 -0.70 6.19 3.04
N ILE A 120 -0.50 5.25 2.11
CA ILE A 120 -0.54 5.51 0.66
C ILE A 120 -1.92 6.05 0.26
N ALA A 121 -3.00 5.43 0.73
CA ALA A 121 -4.36 5.89 0.45
C ALA A 121 -4.60 7.32 0.96
N LEU A 122 -4.19 7.61 2.18
CA LEU A 122 -4.24 8.95 2.75
C LEU A 122 -3.40 9.94 1.93
N ALA A 123 -2.19 9.58 1.54
CA ALA A 123 -1.30 10.42 0.75
C ALA A 123 -1.88 10.74 -0.64
N VAL A 124 -2.49 9.74 -1.31
CA VAL A 124 -3.21 9.92 -2.59
C VAL A 124 -4.34 10.94 -2.44
N ALA A 125 -5.11 10.85 -1.36
CA ALA A 125 -6.22 11.77 -1.09
C ALA A 125 -5.75 13.20 -0.74
N LEU A 126 -4.61 13.33 -0.05
CA LEU A 126 -4.03 14.61 0.36
C LEU A 126 -3.29 15.34 -0.78
N ARG A 127 -2.93 14.63 -1.86
CA ARG A 127 -2.14 15.21 -2.96
C ARG A 127 -2.80 16.45 -3.55
N GLY A 128 -2.03 17.52 -3.69
CA GLY A 128 -2.49 18.79 -4.25
C GLY A 128 -3.34 19.62 -3.28
N SER A 129 -3.39 19.24 -2.00
CA SER A 129 -3.92 20.11 -0.95
C SER A 129 -2.97 21.28 -0.67
N SER A 130 -3.49 22.37 -0.09
CA SER A 130 -2.67 23.51 0.36
C SER A 130 -1.63 23.09 1.41
N ARG A 131 -1.87 21.97 2.11
CA ARG A 131 -0.99 21.36 3.10
C ARG A 131 -0.12 20.25 2.47
N TRP A 132 0.58 20.59 1.38
CA TRP A 132 1.43 19.67 0.61
C TRP A 132 2.39 18.84 1.47
N TYR A 133 2.92 19.42 2.55
CA TYR A 133 3.82 18.74 3.50
C TYR A 133 3.17 17.52 4.17
N LEU A 134 1.84 17.48 4.34
CA LEU A 134 1.15 16.31 4.87
C LEU A 134 1.27 15.11 3.93
N THR A 135 1.16 15.35 2.61
CA THR A 135 1.40 14.28 1.62
C THR A 135 2.82 13.73 1.76
N ILE A 136 3.84 14.59 1.93
CA ILE A 136 5.22 14.17 2.13
C ILE A 136 5.39 13.36 3.42
N ILE A 137 4.89 13.87 4.55
CA ILE A 137 5.03 13.22 5.86
C ILE A 137 4.33 11.86 5.86
N THR A 138 3.09 11.78 5.37
CA THR A 138 2.34 10.52 5.30
C THR A 138 3.04 9.51 4.39
N SER A 139 3.57 9.96 3.25
CA SER A 139 4.28 9.08 2.32
C SER A 139 5.62 8.60 2.88
N CYS A 140 6.36 9.48 3.58
CA CYS A 140 7.59 9.12 4.28
C CYS A 140 7.29 8.09 5.39
N ALA A 141 6.22 8.26 6.15
CA ALA A 141 5.80 7.28 7.16
C ALA A 141 5.49 5.91 6.52
N ALA A 142 4.80 5.88 5.38
CA ALA A 142 4.55 4.63 4.64
C ALA A 142 5.87 3.93 4.25
N LEU A 143 6.83 4.71 3.73
CA LEU A 143 8.14 4.23 3.32
C LEU A 143 8.99 3.70 4.49
N MET A 144 8.96 4.40 5.64
CA MET A 144 9.69 3.97 6.84
C MET A 144 9.11 2.71 7.48
N ILE A 145 7.84 2.40 7.23
CA ILE A 145 7.21 1.15 7.67
C ILE A 145 7.44 0.04 6.65
N ARG A 146 7.37 0.36 5.35
CA ARG A 146 7.47 -0.61 4.28
C ARG A 146 8.21 -0.06 3.08
N GLU A 147 9.33 -0.68 2.76
CA GLU A 147 10.16 -0.38 1.58
C GLU A 147 9.41 -0.57 0.25
N LEU A 148 8.39 -1.44 0.22
CA LEU A 148 7.50 -1.60 -0.93
C LEU A 148 6.63 -0.37 -1.23
N ALA A 149 6.64 0.66 -0.38
CA ALA A 149 6.06 1.96 -0.71
C ALA A 149 6.96 2.82 -1.63
N LEU A 150 8.23 2.45 -1.83
CA LEU A 150 9.18 3.19 -2.67
C LEU A 150 8.66 3.52 -4.09
N PRO A 151 8.01 2.60 -4.82
CA PRO A 151 7.44 2.90 -6.14
C PRO A 151 6.41 4.04 -6.10
N PHE A 152 5.61 4.13 -5.04
CA PHE A 152 4.68 5.25 -4.86
C PHE A 152 5.43 6.57 -4.65
N ILE A 153 6.50 6.59 -3.87
CA ILE A 153 7.34 7.79 -3.67
C ILE A 153 7.96 8.24 -4.99
N MET A 154 8.49 7.30 -5.78
CA MET A 154 9.06 7.59 -7.10
C MET A 154 8.00 8.14 -8.06
N LEU A 155 6.78 7.61 -8.02
CA LEU A 155 5.66 8.12 -8.80
C LEU A 155 5.33 9.57 -8.41
N MET A 156 5.27 9.87 -7.12
CA MET A 156 5.00 11.23 -6.63
C MET A 156 6.11 12.22 -6.99
N ALA A 157 7.37 11.79 -6.94
CA ALA A 157 8.51 12.56 -7.43
C ALA A 157 8.40 12.85 -8.94
N ALA A 158 8.06 11.82 -9.74
CA ALA A 158 7.87 11.97 -11.18
C ALA A 158 6.76 12.97 -11.50
N PHE A 159 5.60 12.87 -10.84
CA PHE A 159 4.52 13.86 -10.97
C PHE A 159 4.99 15.28 -10.62
N SER A 160 5.75 15.45 -9.54
CA SER A 160 6.27 16.76 -9.13
C SER A 160 7.25 17.34 -10.16
N LEU A 161 8.06 16.48 -10.79
CA LEU A 161 8.93 16.86 -11.90
C LEU A 161 8.14 17.26 -13.14
N PHE A 162 7.16 16.45 -13.57
CA PHE A 162 6.33 16.73 -14.75
C PHE A 162 5.52 18.03 -14.59
N GLU A 163 4.98 18.27 -13.40
CA GLU A 163 4.23 19.49 -13.07
C GLU A 163 5.15 20.68 -12.74
N ARG A 164 6.48 20.50 -12.81
CA ARG A 164 7.50 21.52 -12.49
C ARG A 164 7.34 22.12 -11.09
N GLN A 165 6.83 21.34 -10.14
CA GLN A 165 6.72 21.70 -8.74
C GLN A 165 8.06 21.45 -8.02
N TRP A 166 9.06 22.30 -8.29
CA TRP A 166 10.43 22.12 -7.81
C TRP A 166 10.55 22.00 -6.29
N ARG A 167 9.69 22.72 -5.54
CA ARG A 167 9.64 22.62 -4.08
C ARG A 167 9.28 21.21 -3.64
N ASP A 168 8.19 20.66 -4.19
CA ASP A 168 7.70 19.34 -3.86
C ASP A 168 8.68 18.26 -4.34
N LEU A 169 9.25 18.42 -5.55
CA LEU A 169 10.30 17.54 -6.08
C LEU A 169 11.52 17.49 -5.14
N THR A 170 11.98 18.63 -4.64
CA THR A 170 13.11 18.70 -3.72
C THR A 170 12.81 17.91 -2.45
N ALA A 171 11.60 18.02 -1.90
CA ALA A 171 11.19 17.25 -0.73
C ALA A 171 11.18 15.74 -1.02
N TRP A 172 10.68 15.31 -2.19
CA TRP A 172 10.73 13.90 -2.59
C TRP A 172 12.17 13.37 -2.74
N VAL A 173 13.05 14.16 -3.35
CA VAL A 173 14.48 13.80 -3.49
C VAL A 173 15.14 13.67 -2.12
N ILE A 174 14.86 14.58 -1.18
CA ILE A 174 15.35 14.48 0.20
C ILE A 174 14.85 13.20 0.86
N VAL A 175 13.56 12.87 0.74
CA VAL A 175 13.00 11.61 1.28
C VAL A 175 13.71 10.39 0.69
N LEU A 176 13.98 10.37 -0.61
CA LEU A 176 14.69 9.27 -1.28
C LEU A 176 16.13 9.13 -0.80
N ILE A 177 16.86 10.24 -0.65
CA ILE A 177 18.24 10.25 -0.15
C ILE A 177 18.29 9.76 1.31
N LEU A 178 17.43 10.30 2.17
CA LEU A 178 17.34 9.89 3.57
C LEU A 178 16.97 8.41 3.68
N PHE A 179 16.04 7.93 2.87
CA PHE A 179 15.68 6.52 2.85
C PHE A 179 16.83 5.62 2.39
N ALA A 180 17.60 6.03 1.37
CA ALA A 180 18.78 5.29 0.96
C ALA A 180 19.80 5.17 2.10
N ILE A 181 20.03 6.25 2.86
CA ILE A 181 20.89 6.23 4.06
C ILE A 181 20.34 5.27 5.11
N VAL A 182 19.03 5.31 5.39
CA VAL A 182 18.36 4.38 6.30
C VAL A 182 18.54 2.93 5.85
N MET A 183 18.40 2.65 4.54
CA MET A 183 18.57 1.31 4.00
C MET A 183 20.02 0.81 4.09
N LEU A 184 21.01 1.69 3.91
CA LEU A 184 22.42 1.36 4.13
C LEU A 184 22.71 1.05 5.60
N ALA A 185 22.20 1.88 6.52
CA ALA A 185 22.31 1.62 7.95
C ALA A 185 21.59 0.33 8.36
N HIS A 186 20.43 0.06 7.76
CA HIS A 186 19.68 -1.17 7.96
C HIS A 186 20.48 -2.39 7.48
N ALA A 187 21.03 -2.35 6.27
CA ALA A 187 21.88 -3.41 5.73
C ALA A 187 23.11 -3.67 6.60
N HIS A 188 23.77 -2.60 7.09
CA HIS A 188 24.91 -2.72 7.99
C HIS A 188 24.55 -3.43 9.29
N ASN A 189 23.47 -3.01 9.96
CA ASN A 189 23.04 -3.62 11.21
C ASN A 189 22.59 -5.08 11.03
N VAL A 190 21.94 -5.42 9.91
CA VAL A 190 21.62 -6.81 9.58
C VAL A 190 22.89 -7.63 9.40
N ALA A 191 23.91 -7.10 8.71
CA ALA A 191 25.17 -7.79 8.51
C ALA A 191 25.91 -8.13 9.81
N VAL A 192 25.69 -7.37 10.89
CA VAL A 192 26.27 -7.65 12.23
C VAL A 192 25.65 -8.88 12.87
N VAL A 193 24.35 -9.15 12.62
CA VAL A 193 23.62 -10.24 13.28
C VAL A 193 23.49 -11.50 12.43
N VAL A 194 23.73 -11.41 11.12
CA VAL A 194 23.67 -12.54 10.16
C VAL A 194 24.94 -13.38 10.23
N LYS A 195 24.76 -14.71 10.20
CA LYS A 195 25.83 -15.70 10.22
C LYS A 195 26.00 -16.37 8.85
N PRO A 196 27.18 -16.95 8.55
CA PRO A 196 27.42 -17.62 7.29
C PRO A 196 26.46 -18.78 6.99
N ASP A 197 26.06 -19.53 8.02
CA ASP A 197 25.19 -20.72 7.96
C ASP A 197 23.69 -20.39 7.93
N ASP A 198 23.30 -19.12 8.08
CA ASP A 198 21.89 -18.73 8.02
C ASP A 198 21.27 -19.00 6.64
N LEU A 199 19.96 -19.19 6.60
CA LEU A 199 19.23 -19.45 5.36
C LEU A 199 19.22 -18.24 4.41
N SER A 200 19.40 -18.51 3.12
CA SER A 200 19.27 -17.54 2.05
C SER A 200 17.89 -17.63 1.41
N SER A 201 17.29 -16.48 1.13
CA SER A 201 16.03 -16.37 0.41
C SER A 201 16.26 -16.80 -1.04
N PRO A 202 15.30 -17.51 -1.67
CA PRO A 202 15.38 -17.84 -3.10
C PRO A 202 15.24 -16.61 -4.02
N GLY A 203 15.11 -15.40 -3.47
CA GLY A 203 14.79 -14.19 -4.21
C GLY A 203 13.28 -14.01 -4.41
N TRP A 204 12.88 -12.85 -4.91
CA TRP A 204 11.47 -12.52 -5.17
C TRP A 204 11.13 -12.41 -6.64
N VAL A 205 12.11 -12.52 -7.53
CA VAL A 205 11.86 -12.46 -8.98
C VAL A 205 11.22 -13.77 -9.41
N GLU A 206 9.93 -13.72 -9.68
CA GLU A 206 9.17 -14.87 -10.18
C GLU A 206 8.09 -14.32 -11.11
N VAL A 207 8.18 -14.59 -12.41
CA VAL A 207 7.22 -14.06 -13.39
C VAL A 207 5.90 -14.82 -13.26
N GLY A 208 4.91 -14.15 -12.67
CA GLY A 208 3.56 -14.67 -12.50
C GLY A 208 2.56 -14.13 -13.51
N GLY A 209 2.80 -12.95 -14.08
CA GLY A 209 1.84 -12.34 -14.98
C GLY A 209 0.53 -11.92 -14.28
N TRP A 210 -0.45 -11.50 -15.09
CA TRP A 210 -1.60 -10.73 -14.64
C TRP A 210 -2.46 -11.40 -13.55
N HIS A 211 -2.58 -12.73 -13.59
CA HIS A 211 -3.38 -13.48 -12.63
C HIS A 211 -2.90 -13.32 -11.16
N ARG A 212 -1.60 -13.10 -10.91
CA ARG A 212 -1.07 -12.88 -9.56
C ARG A 212 -1.54 -11.58 -8.97
N PHE A 213 -1.55 -10.54 -9.80
CA PHE A 213 -2.06 -9.25 -9.40
C PHE A 213 -3.56 -9.31 -9.09
N LEU A 214 -4.35 -9.95 -9.96
CA LEU A 214 -5.78 -10.16 -9.72
C LEU A 214 -6.05 -10.94 -8.43
N ALA A 215 -5.32 -12.04 -8.22
CA ALA A 215 -5.43 -12.85 -7.02
C ALA A 215 -5.10 -12.04 -5.76
N ALA A 216 -4.01 -11.27 -5.77
CA ALA A 216 -3.63 -10.40 -4.65
C ALA A 216 -4.73 -9.40 -4.31
N MET A 217 -5.20 -8.62 -5.29
CA MET A 217 -6.28 -7.64 -5.10
C MET A 217 -7.57 -8.27 -4.61
N ARG A 218 -7.94 -9.45 -5.14
CA ARG A 218 -9.12 -10.18 -4.71
C ARG A 218 -8.99 -10.62 -3.26
N LEU A 219 -7.89 -11.28 -2.90
CA LEU A 219 -7.67 -11.86 -1.58
C LEU A 219 -7.49 -10.80 -0.48
N THR A 220 -6.97 -9.61 -0.81
CA THR A 220 -6.74 -8.53 0.17
C THR A 220 -7.87 -7.51 0.26
N SER A 221 -9.01 -7.73 -0.41
CA SER A 221 -10.16 -6.82 -0.37
C SER A 221 -11.46 -7.58 -0.08
N ALA A 222 -12.58 -6.84 0.00
CA ALA A 222 -13.91 -7.42 0.08
C ALA A 222 -14.22 -8.38 -1.08
N LEU A 223 -13.50 -8.30 -2.21
CA LEU A 223 -13.71 -9.17 -3.35
C LEU A 223 -13.41 -10.65 -3.06
N ARG A 224 -12.72 -10.96 -1.96
CA ARG A 224 -12.42 -12.33 -1.53
C ARG A 224 -13.65 -13.20 -1.32
N VAL A 225 -14.81 -12.59 -1.02
CA VAL A 225 -16.07 -13.31 -0.76
C VAL A 225 -16.75 -13.81 -2.03
N PHE A 226 -16.38 -13.27 -3.19
CA PHE A 226 -16.95 -13.67 -4.47
C PHE A 226 -16.17 -14.82 -5.11
N PRO A 227 -16.82 -15.61 -5.98
CA PRO A 227 -16.13 -16.55 -6.86
C PRO A 227 -15.01 -15.86 -7.65
N GLU A 228 -13.94 -16.59 -7.96
CA GLU A 228 -12.72 -16.03 -8.55
C GLU A 228 -13.00 -15.17 -9.80
N TRP A 229 -13.79 -15.69 -10.74
CA TRP A 229 -14.11 -14.97 -11.98
C TRP A 229 -14.79 -13.61 -11.73
N LEU A 230 -15.69 -13.54 -10.74
CA LEU A 230 -16.44 -12.33 -10.42
C LEU A 230 -15.57 -11.34 -9.64
N GLY A 231 -14.76 -11.84 -8.70
CA GLY A 231 -13.78 -11.01 -7.99
C GLY A 231 -12.76 -10.40 -8.96
N ASN A 232 -12.21 -11.20 -9.88
CA ASN A 232 -11.26 -10.75 -10.89
C ASN A 232 -11.88 -9.74 -11.85
N ALA A 233 -13.12 -9.97 -12.31
CA ALA A 233 -13.87 -8.98 -13.08
C ALA A 233 -14.04 -7.67 -12.31
N GLY A 234 -14.32 -7.76 -11.01
CA GLY A 234 -14.39 -6.61 -10.11
C GLY A 234 -13.09 -5.79 -10.07
N VAL A 235 -11.93 -6.44 -9.97
CA VAL A 235 -10.61 -5.77 -10.02
C VAL A 235 -10.42 -5.05 -11.35
N ILE A 236 -10.73 -5.70 -12.48
CA ILE A 236 -10.60 -5.12 -13.83
C ILE A 236 -11.49 -3.89 -13.99
N LEU A 237 -12.74 -3.98 -13.52
CA LEU A 237 -13.68 -2.86 -13.54
C LEU A 237 -13.19 -1.69 -12.66
N ALA A 238 -12.53 -1.96 -11.54
CA ALA A 238 -11.91 -0.92 -10.72
C ALA A 238 -10.80 -0.18 -11.49
N PHE A 239 -9.95 -0.89 -12.22
CA PHE A 239 -8.96 -0.28 -13.12
C PHE A 239 -9.61 0.61 -14.16
N PHE A 240 -10.63 0.09 -14.86
CA PHE A 240 -11.33 0.85 -15.90
C PHE A 240 -11.95 2.13 -15.35
N GLY A 241 -12.54 2.05 -14.15
CA GLY A 241 -13.05 3.20 -13.44
C GLY A 241 -11.98 4.26 -13.15
N TRP A 242 -10.82 3.88 -12.62
CA TRP A 242 -9.70 4.81 -12.40
C TRP A 242 -9.22 5.48 -13.69
N MET A 243 -9.09 4.72 -14.78
CA MET A 243 -8.70 5.24 -16.10
C MET A 243 -9.71 6.24 -16.67
N SER A 244 -10.99 6.11 -16.32
CA SER A 244 -12.05 7.00 -16.80
C SER A 244 -12.11 8.35 -16.08
N TRP A 245 -11.47 8.47 -14.90
CA TRP A 245 -11.51 9.71 -14.15
C TRP A 245 -10.58 10.76 -14.76
N ARG A 246 -11.15 11.69 -15.53
CA ARG A 246 -10.41 12.78 -16.20
C ARG A 246 -9.91 13.85 -15.22
N SER A 247 -8.93 13.49 -14.40
CA SER A 247 -8.24 14.39 -13.49
C SER A 247 -6.81 13.91 -13.24
N VAL A 248 -5.98 14.79 -12.67
CA VAL A 248 -4.62 14.43 -12.22
C VAL A 248 -4.66 13.31 -11.17
N THR A 249 -5.71 13.25 -10.32
CA THR A 249 -5.86 12.14 -9.37
C THR A 249 -6.26 10.84 -10.05
N GLY A 250 -7.09 10.90 -11.10
CA GLY A 250 -7.41 9.72 -11.91
C GLY A 250 -6.17 9.14 -12.59
N LEU A 251 -5.33 10.01 -13.16
CA LEU A 251 -4.03 9.61 -13.73
C LEU A 251 -3.10 9.03 -12.66
N LEU A 252 -2.99 9.67 -11.49
CA LEU A 252 -2.20 9.15 -10.38
C LEU A 252 -2.65 7.76 -9.95
N GLY A 253 -3.96 7.58 -9.69
CA GLY A 253 -4.51 6.30 -9.27
C GLY A 253 -4.31 5.22 -10.32
N THR A 254 -4.48 5.57 -11.60
CA THR A 254 -4.20 4.67 -12.74
C THR A 254 -2.74 4.23 -12.75
N LEU A 255 -1.79 5.17 -12.72
CA LEU A 255 -0.37 4.86 -12.77
C LEU A 255 0.12 4.13 -11.51
N LEU A 256 -0.45 4.45 -10.35
CA LEU A 256 -0.19 3.73 -9.10
C LEU A 256 -0.58 2.25 -9.23
N LEU A 257 -1.82 2.00 -9.66
CA LEU A 257 -2.34 0.65 -9.80
C LEU A 257 -1.62 -0.14 -10.90
N ILE A 258 -1.30 0.48 -12.04
CA ILE A 258 -0.50 -0.16 -13.10
C ILE A 258 0.91 -0.47 -12.60
N GLY A 259 1.56 0.46 -11.90
CA GLY A 259 2.90 0.26 -11.35
C GLY A 259 2.96 -0.93 -10.39
N TYR A 260 2.03 -1.02 -9.44
CA TYR A 260 1.94 -2.17 -8.53
C TYR A 260 1.51 -3.46 -9.24
N ALA A 261 0.68 -3.38 -10.28
CA ALA A 261 0.36 -4.55 -11.09
C ALA A 261 1.60 -5.10 -11.80
N ILE A 262 2.39 -4.26 -12.45
CA ILE A 262 3.66 -4.67 -13.09
C ILE A 262 4.60 -5.29 -12.05
N ILE A 263 4.73 -4.66 -10.87
CA ILE A 263 5.55 -5.20 -9.78
C ILE A 263 5.07 -6.61 -9.39
N PHE A 264 3.77 -6.84 -9.23
CA PHE A 264 3.24 -8.14 -8.80
C PHE A 264 3.27 -9.21 -9.90
N MET A 265 3.31 -8.78 -11.17
CA MET A 265 3.48 -9.67 -12.29
C MET A 265 4.90 -10.23 -12.38
N ILE A 266 5.90 -9.51 -11.86
CA ILE A 266 7.34 -9.83 -11.99
C ILE A 266 7.96 -10.27 -10.65
N LEU A 267 7.48 -9.70 -9.55
CA LEU A 267 7.98 -9.89 -8.19
C LEU A 267 6.90 -10.48 -7.27
N GLY A 268 7.36 -11.28 -6.32
CA GLY A 268 6.52 -11.86 -5.28
C GLY A 268 6.00 -13.24 -5.66
N ARG A 269 6.01 -14.13 -4.67
CA ARG A 269 5.57 -15.52 -4.77
C ARG A 269 4.08 -15.62 -4.42
N PRO A 270 3.38 -16.72 -4.72
CA PRO A 270 1.94 -16.86 -4.42
C PRO A 270 1.56 -16.56 -2.96
N GLU A 271 2.43 -16.88 -2.00
CA GLU A 271 2.27 -16.59 -0.59
C GLU A 271 2.34 -15.08 -0.25
N ASN A 272 2.90 -14.25 -1.13
CA ASN A 272 3.04 -12.80 -0.97
C ASN A 272 1.80 -12.01 -1.40
N PHE A 273 0.64 -12.65 -1.61
CA PHE A 273 -0.59 -11.96 -2.01
C PHE A 273 -0.97 -10.78 -1.10
N TYR A 274 -0.57 -10.81 0.18
CA TYR A 274 -0.83 -9.74 1.15
C TYR A 274 -0.14 -8.42 0.82
N TRP A 275 0.87 -8.41 -0.06
CA TRP A 275 1.42 -7.18 -0.64
C TRP A 275 0.34 -6.32 -1.28
N GLY A 276 -0.75 -6.93 -1.74
CA GLY A 276 -1.90 -6.23 -2.32
C GLY A 276 -2.52 -5.18 -1.42
N LEU A 277 -2.34 -5.28 -0.10
CA LEU A 277 -2.79 -4.28 0.86
C LEU A 277 -2.18 -2.90 0.63
N LEU A 278 -1.04 -2.79 -0.05
CA LEU A 278 -0.42 -1.50 -0.40
C LEU A 278 -1.32 -0.60 -1.26
N VAL A 279 -2.20 -1.19 -2.07
CA VAL A 279 -3.08 -0.44 -2.98
C VAL A 279 -4.55 -0.85 -2.91
N ALA A 280 -4.88 -1.95 -2.20
CA ALA A 280 -6.25 -2.40 -2.03
C ALA A 280 -7.22 -1.33 -1.47
N PRO A 281 -6.83 -0.47 -0.49
CA PRO A 281 -7.71 0.59 0.00
C PRO A 281 -8.10 1.63 -1.07
N VAL A 282 -7.28 1.79 -2.11
CA VAL A 282 -7.51 2.76 -3.20
C VAL A 282 -8.19 2.11 -4.40
N LEU A 283 -7.93 0.82 -4.65
CA LEU A 283 -8.39 0.09 -5.83
C LEU A 283 -9.89 0.29 -6.10
N LEU A 284 -10.74 -0.11 -5.15
CA LEU A 284 -12.19 -0.20 -5.38
C LEU A 284 -12.88 1.16 -5.59
N VAL A 285 -12.23 2.27 -5.23
CA VAL A 285 -12.73 3.63 -5.51
C VAL A 285 -13.00 3.84 -7.00
N GLY A 286 -12.26 3.15 -7.88
CA GLY A 286 -12.47 3.16 -9.32
C GLY A 286 -13.92 2.85 -9.71
N TRP A 287 -14.61 1.96 -9.00
CA TRP A 287 -16.01 1.62 -9.29
C TRP A 287 -16.96 2.80 -9.27
N VAL A 288 -16.66 3.85 -8.50
CA VAL A 288 -17.49 5.05 -8.45
C VAL A 288 -17.55 5.72 -9.81
N PHE A 289 -16.52 5.60 -10.64
CA PHE A 289 -16.43 6.26 -11.95
C PHE A 289 -17.02 5.42 -13.11
N LEU A 290 -17.24 4.12 -12.90
CA LEU A 290 -17.78 3.21 -13.92
C LEU A 290 -19.06 3.70 -14.61
N PRO A 291 -20.10 4.21 -13.90
CA PRO A 291 -21.31 4.67 -14.57
C PRO A 291 -21.05 5.79 -15.58
N GLN A 292 -20.06 6.65 -15.31
CA GLN A 292 -19.70 7.70 -16.27
C GLN A 292 -18.88 7.13 -17.42
N ALA A 293 -17.93 6.25 -17.13
CA ALA A 293 -17.11 5.57 -18.14
C ALA A 293 -17.96 4.84 -19.19
N MET A 294 -19.01 4.14 -18.73
CA MET A 294 -19.91 3.40 -19.61
C MET A 294 -20.79 4.32 -20.47
N ARG A 295 -21.19 5.48 -19.94
CA ARG A 295 -21.93 6.50 -20.71
C ARG A 295 -21.05 7.10 -21.80
N ASP A 296 -19.85 7.55 -21.44
CA ASP A 296 -18.87 8.10 -22.39
C ASP A 296 -18.57 7.09 -23.51
N LEU A 297 -18.35 5.82 -23.16
CA LEU A 297 -18.10 4.76 -24.13
C LEU A 297 -19.31 4.52 -25.05
N GLY A 298 -20.52 4.52 -24.50
CA GLY A 298 -21.75 4.37 -25.27
C GLY A 298 -21.96 5.52 -26.26
N GLU A 299 -21.69 6.76 -25.86
CA GLU A 299 -21.79 7.94 -26.73
C GLU A 299 -20.79 7.89 -27.90
N ILE A 300 -19.58 7.35 -27.66
CA ILE A 300 -18.56 7.18 -28.70
C ILE A 300 -18.91 6.03 -29.66
N LEU A 301 -19.37 4.89 -29.14
CA LEU A 301 -19.64 3.69 -29.94
C LEU A 301 -20.97 3.76 -30.70
N LEU A 302 -21.94 4.51 -30.18
CA LEU A 302 -23.25 4.73 -30.80
C LEU A 302 -23.42 6.23 -31.10
N PRO A 303 -22.63 6.80 -32.03
CA PRO A 303 -22.78 8.21 -32.38
C PRO A 303 -24.22 8.42 -32.82
N ARG A 304 -24.93 9.31 -32.12
CA ARG A 304 -26.31 9.67 -32.50
C ARG A 304 -26.27 10.13 -33.95
N LYS A 305 -27.10 9.52 -34.81
CA LYS A 305 -27.34 10.06 -36.15
C LYS A 305 -27.80 11.51 -35.96
N ALA A 306 -27.05 12.45 -36.53
CA ALA A 306 -27.49 13.83 -36.60
C ALA A 306 -28.81 13.83 -37.41
N ASN A 307 -29.91 14.16 -36.74
CA ASN A 307 -31.16 14.55 -37.38
C ASN A 307 -31.14 16.07 -37.55
#